data_AF-A0A926WVD6-F1
#
_entry.id   AF-A0A926WVD6-F1
#
_cell.length_a   1.000
_cell.length_b   1.000
_cell.length_c   1.000
_cell.angle_alpha   90.00
_cell.angle_beta   90.00
_cell.angle_gamma   90.00
#
_symmetry.space_group_name_H-M   'P 1'
#
loop_
_entity.id
_entity.type
_entity.pdbx_description
1 polymer ?
#
loop_
_entity_poly.entity_id
_entity_poly.type
_entity_poly.pdbx_seq_one_letter_code
_entity_poly.pdbx_strand_id
1 'polypeptide(L)'
;MTTVIFVHGTGVRRSQYEETFKLVEQKLLAERPDLTVVPCLWGETLGTKLNAQGASIPLYDGTLALNAGEEEDYEIILWQQLYRDSLYELRVLSLKPGKEGVDNPFGEQPSDRLQSLLESFSPSPELQTKLTAAGIAVVFNQSLQAVIRSQAYHQALIKSSDSLTELRSAVARAIIAQAMVEIRRKKKYPTILIDADLRDNVVESLSLALGNVQSGLGDWVVKPLIALAQPIGTYIVQRQRGVSTNAVSPLLGDVLLYQTRGEQIRAFIRELIAQAKPPVVLLTHSLGGIACVDLLVQQDLSQVVQLVTVGSQAPFLYEINALSSLEFGQPLPAHFPNWLNIYDLRDFLSYIGANVFPHQVQDVQVDSKQPFPRSHGAYWTNPATWNAIIPRIPY
;
A
#
# COMPACT_ATOMS: atom_id res chain seq x y z
N MET A 1 -20.50 38.67 -10.43
CA MET A 1 -21.12 37.52 -9.71
C MET A 1 -20.66 36.25 -10.40
N THR A 2 -19.65 35.61 -9.82
CA THR A 2 -18.97 34.45 -10.38
C THR A 2 -19.57 33.16 -9.81
N THR A 3 -19.74 32.14 -10.65
CA THR A 3 -20.16 30.81 -10.19
C THR A 3 -18.95 29.90 -10.00
N VAL A 4 -18.78 29.33 -8.81
CA VAL A 4 -17.77 28.31 -8.53
C VAL A 4 -18.45 26.95 -8.46
N ILE A 5 -18.09 26.03 -9.37
CA ILE A 5 -18.59 24.66 -9.34
C ILE A 5 -17.54 23.79 -8.65
N PHE A 6 -17.92 23.13 -7.56
CA PHE A 6 -17.04 22.22 -6.83
C PHE A 6 -17.20 20.78 -7.32
N VAL A 7 -16.18 20.28 -8.03
CA VAL A 7 -16.15 18.94 -8.63
C VAL A 7 -15.18 18.05 -7.85
N HIS A 8 -15.72 17.15 -7.03
CA HIS A 8 -14.92 16.18 -6.30
C HIS A 8 -14.74 14.91 -7.14
N GLY A 9 -13.59 14.26 -7.00
CA GLY A 9 -13.19 13.16 -7.88
C GLY A 9 -13.67 11.78 -7.53
N THR A 10 -14.07 11.54 -6.30
CA THR A 10 -14.37 10.19 -5.87
C THR A 10 -15.85 10.14 -5.55
N GLY A 11 -16.49 8.99 -5.79
CA GLY A 11 -17.81 8.64 -5.26
C GLY A 11 -17.75 8.45 -3.75
N VAL A 12 -17.08 9.38 -3.04
CA VAL A 12 -17.28 9.59 -1.62
C VAL A 12 -18.78 9.62 -1.40
N ARG A 13 -19.24 8.71 -0.56
CA ARG A 13 -20.65 8.57 -0.24
C ARG A 13 -21.16 9.96 0.15
N ARG A 14 -22.39 10.27 -0.29
CA ARG A 14 -23.03 11.59 -0.19
C ARG A 14 -22.67 12.39 1.07
N SER A 15 -22.68 11.76 2.25
CA SER A 15 -22.30 12.39 3.51
C SER A 15 -20.90 13.04 3.52
N GLN A 16 -19.87 12.35 3.07
CA GLN A 16 -18.49 12.85 3.04
C GLN A 16 -18.32 13.99 2.03
N TYR A 17 -19.01 13.90 0.89
CA TYR A 17 -19.05 14.99 -0.08
C TYR A 17 -19.71 16.22 0.51
N GLU A 18 -20.87 16.08 1.15
CA GLU A 18 -21.64 17.19 1.73
C GLU A 18 -20.85 17.89 2.85
N GLU A 19 -20.10 17.17 3.68
CA GLU A 19 -19.21 17.75 4.70
C GLU A 19 -18.09 18.58 4.05
N THR A 20 -17.44 18.03 3.03
CA THR A 20 -16.36 18.73 2.31
C THR A 20 -16.89 19.97 1.58
N PHE A 21 -18.03 19.83 0.89
CA PHE A 21 -18.68 20.92 0.18
C PHE A 21 -19.05 22.06 1.14
N LYS A 22 -19.66 21.75 2.29
CA LYS A 22 -19.97 22.77 3.31
C LYS A 22 -18.73 23.53 3.76
N LEU A 23 -17.62 22.84 4.00
CA LEU A 23 -16.37 23.49 4.37
C LEU A 23 -15.84 24.41 3.24
N VAL A 24 -15.86 23.93 2.00
CA VAL A 24 -15.43 24.69 0.82
C VAL A 24 -16.29 25.94 0.62
N GLU A 25 -17.61 25.79 0.68
CA GLU A 25 -18.58 26.87 0.56
C GLU A 25 -18.38 27.92 1.66
N GLN A 26 -18.23 27.48 2.92
CA GLN A 26 -17.96 28.39 4.04
C GLN A 26 -16.68 29.20 3.84
N LYS A 27 -15.60 28.57 3.37
CA LYS A 27 -14.32 29.24 3.12
C LYS A 27 -14.39 30.25 1.99
N LEU A 28 -15.05 29.89 0.88
CA LEU A 28 -15.25 30.79 -0.26
C LEU A 28 -16.11 31.99 0.13
N LEU A 29 -17.27 31.76 0.76
CA LEU A 29 -18.22 32.83 1.08
C LEU A 29 -17.75 33.74 2.22
N ALA A 30 -16.85 33.28 3.09
CA ALA A 30 -16.24 34.12 4.13
C ALA A 30 -15.38 35.26 3.54
N GLU A 31 -14.68 35.01 2.43
CA GLU A 31 -13.82 36.01 1.78
C GLU A 31 -14.49 36.65 0.55
N ARG A 32 -15.42 35.94 -0.09
CA ARG A 32 -16.12 36.36 -1.31
C ARG A 32 -17.62 36.06 -1.22
N PRO A 33 -18.40 36.91 -0.50
CA PRO A 33 -19.84 36.73 -0.33
C PRO A 33 -20.66 36.87 -1.62
N ASP A 34 -20.05 37.38 -2.68
CA ASP A 34 -20.65 37.61 -4.00
C ASP A 34 -20.69 36.35 -4.88
N LEU A 35 -20.09 35.23 -4.45
CA LEU A 35 -20.02 34.00 -5.24
C LEU A 35 -21.31 33.19 -5.16
N THR A 36 -21.62 32.49 -6.25
CA THR A 36 -22.53 31.33 -6.21
C THR A 36 -21.70 30.06 -6.17
N VAL A 37 -21.83 29.23 -5.14
CA VAL A 37 -21.11 27.96 -5.03
C VAL A 37 -22.06 26.81 -5.36
N VAL A 38 -21.71 25.97 -6.35
CA VAL A 38 -22.57 24.91 -6.87
C VAL A 38 -21.90 23.54 -6.64
N PRO A 39 -22.59 22.58 -6.02
CA PRO A 39 -22.07 21.23 -5.86
C PRO A 39 -22.19 20.42 -7.16
N CYS A 40 -21.14 19.67 -7.52
CA CYS A 40 -21.17 18.62 -8.53
C CYS A 40 -21.02 17.24 -7.87
N LEU A 41 -22.15 16.60 -7.53
CA LEU A 41 -22.23 15.27 -6.91
C LEU A 41 -22.58 14.19 -7.94
N TRP A 42 -21.67 13.92 -8.89
CA TRP A 42 -21.89 12.87 -9.89
C TRP A 42 -21.72 11.44 -9.32
N GLY A 43 -20.95 11.28 -8.24
CA GLY A 43 -20.58 9.97 -7.69
C GLY A 43 -21.74 9.15 -7.11
N GLU A 44 -22.83 9.80 -6.68
CA GLU A 44 -24.02 9.10 -6.17
C GLU A 44 -24.78 8.38 -7.29
N THR A 45 -24.88 8.99 -8.46
CA THR A 45 -25.67 8.49 -9.59
C THR A 45 -24.83 7.68 -10.57
N LEU A 46 -23.59 8.12 -10.83
CA LEU A 46 -22.71 7.56 -11.86
C LEU A 46 -21.52 6.78 -11.28
N GLY A 47 -21.27 6.86 -9.97
CA GLY A 47 -20.14 6.16 -9.33
C GLY A 47 -20.35 4.65 -9.20
N THR A 48 -19.28 3.96 -8.83
CA THR A 48 -19.25 2.51 -8.67
C THR A 48 -19.94 2.03 -7.39
N LYS A 49 -20.59 0.87 -7.51
CA LYS A 49 -21.26 0.16 -6.42
C LYS A 49 -21.26 -1.34 -6.67
N LEU A 50 -21.42 -2.14 -5.61
CA LEU A 50 -21.59 -3.59 -5.72
C LEU A 50 -23.00 -3.92 -6.24
N ASN A 51 -23.17 -3.92 -7.56
CA ASN A 51 -24.46 -4.18 -8.20
C ASN A 51 -25.04 -5.57 -7.87
N ALA A 52 -24.17 -6.57 -7.66
CA ALA A 52 -24.55 -7.93 -7.27
C ALA A 52 -24.26 -8.22 -5.79
N GLN A 53 -24.25 -7.19 -4.93
CA GLN A 53 -24.14 -7.32 -3.47
C GLN A 53 -22.96 -8.21 -3.00
N GLY A 54 -21.82 -8.13 -3.68
CA GLY A 54 -20.63 -8.90 -3.30
C GLY A 54 -20.59 -10.34 -3.81
N ALA A 55 -21.47 -10.76 -4.72
CA ALA A 55 -21.45 -12.10 -5.32
C ALA A 55 -20.11 -12.52 -5.96
N SER A 56 -19.29 -11.55 -6.39
CA SER A 56 -17.94 -11.79 -6.92
C SER A 56 -16.85 -11.89 -5.85
N ILE A 57 -17.19 -11.70 -4.57
CA ILE A 57 -16.25 -11.69 -3.45
C ILE A 57 -16.35 -13.04 -2.73
N PRO A 58 -15.29 -13.87 -2.74
CA PRO A 58 -15.31 -15.14 -2.04
C PRO A 58 -15.63 -14.96 -0.56
N LEU A 59 -16.56 -15.79 -0.05
CA LEU A 59 -17.00 -15.80 1.35
C LEU A 59 -17.59 -14.46 1.84
N TYR A 60 -18.13 -13.61 0.95
CA TYR A 60 -18.63 -12.28 1.31
C TYR A 60 -19.57 -12.30 2.53
N ASP A 61 -20.62 -13.13 2.50
CA ASP A 61 -21.60 -13.24 3.59
C ASP A 61 -21.01 -13.88 4.85
N GLY A 62 -20.13 -14.88 4.69
CA GLY A 62 -19.43 -15.52 5.81
C GLY A 62 -18.53 -14.54 6.57
N THR A 63 -17.85 -13.64 5.85
CA THR A 63 -16.95 -12.64 6.47
C THR A 63 -17.66 -11.48 7.18
N LEU A 64 -18.97 -11.30 6.96
CA LEU A 64 -19.78 -10.33 7.70
C LEU A 64 -20.27 -10.89 9.05
N ALA A 65 -20.30 -12.22 9.20
CA ALA A 65 -20.90 -12.92 10.35
C ALA A 65 -19.91 -13.71 11.22
N LEU A 66 -18.62 -13.77 10.88
CA LEU A 66 -17.64 -14.57 11.61
C LEU A 66 -17.22 -13.93 12.95
N ASN A 67 -17.68 -14.54 14.05
CA ASN A 67 -16.94 -14.60 15.31
C ASN A 67 -15.69 -15.50 15.10
N ALA A 68 -14.55 -15.02 15.59
CA ALA A 68 -13.25 -15.70 15.55
C ALA A 68 -13.32 -17.10 16.19
N GLY A 69 -13.04 -18.16 15.43
CA GLY A 69 -13.12 -19.52 15.98
C GLY A 69 -12.40 -20.65 15.25
N GLU A 70 -11.84 -20.44 14.05
CA GLU A 70 -10.95 -21.44 13.44
C GLU A 70 -9.49 -21.12 13.81
N GLU A 71 -8.84 -22.05 14.53
CA GLU A 71 -7.40 -22.01 14.82
C GLU A 71 -6.63 -22.07 13.49
N GLU A 72 -5.76 -21.09 13.29
CA GLU A 72 -4.94 -20.96 12.09
C GLU A 72 -3.90 -22.07 11.99
N ASP A 73 -3.53 -22.40 10.74
CA ASP A 73 -2.32 -23.16 10.50
C ASP A 73 -1.10 -22.32 10.95
N TYR A 74 -0.52 -22.72 12.07
CA TYR A 74 0.59 -22.03 12.72
C TYR A 74 1.81 -21.87 11.78
N GLU A 75 1.97 -22.76 10.79
CA GLU A 75 3.09 -22.70 9.85
C GLU A 75 2.98 -21.48 8.93
N ILE A 76 1.76 -21.11 8.54
CA ILE A 76 1.49 -19.92 7.73
C ILE A 76 1.86 -18.66 8.53
N ILE A 77 1.46 -18.60 9.81
CA ILE A 77 1.81 -17.49 10.71
C ILE A 77 3.32 -17.37 10.84
N LEU A 78 4.01 -18.48 11.11
CA LEU A 78 5.46 -18.50 11.28
C LEU A 78 6.17 -17.97 10.03
N TRP A 79 5.85 -18.48 8.85
CA TRP A 79 6.47 -18.04 7.60
C TRP A 79 6.17 -16.58 7.28
N GLN A 80 4.96 -16.11 7.61
CA GLN A 80 4.60 -14.70 7.46
C GLN A 80 5.53 -13.78 8.27
N GLN A 81 5.90 -14.19 9.49
CA GLN A 81 6.87 -13.45 10.31
C GLN A 81 8.29 -13.57 9.76
N LEU A 82 8.72 -14.78 9.37
CA LEU A 82 10.05 -15.03 8.80
C LEU A 82 10.32 -14.25 7.51
N TYR A 83 9.30 -13.98 6.68
CA TYR A 83 9.44 -13.16 5.48
C TYR A 83 9.73 -11.68 5.76
N ARG A 84 9.46 -11.22 6.98
CA ARG A 84 9.73 -9.85 7.44
C ARG A 84 11.00 -9.78 8.26
N ASP A 85 11.16 -10.78 9.12
CA ASP A 85 12.25 -10.90 10.06
C ASP A 85 12.70 -12.36 10.11
N SER A 86 13.76 -12.65 9.35
CA SER A 86 14.36 -13.98 9.23
C SER A 86 14.80 -14.58 10.56
N LEU A 87 14.97 -13.77 11.61
CA LEU A 87 15.42 -14.20 12.93
C LEU A 87 14.28 -14.33 13.95
N TYR A 88 13.01 -14.15 13.53
CA TYR A 88 11.86 -14.06 14.42
C TYR A 88 11.75 -15.25 15.37
N GLU A 89 11.81 -16.46 14.82
CA GLU A 89 11.69 -17.69 15.60
C GLU A 89 12.85 -17.87 16.59
N LEU A 90 14.07 -17.49 16.19
CA LEU A 90 15.24 -17.51 17.09
C LEU A 90 15.07 -16.51 18.25
N ARG A 91 14.48 -15.34 17.99
CA ARG A 91 14.16 -14.39 19.08
C ARG A 91 13.10 -14.95 20.00
N VAL A 92 12.09 -15.66 19.48
CA VAL A 92 11.13 -16.37 20.32
C VAL A 92 11.87 -17.38 21.19
N LEU A 93 12.68 -18.28 20.62
CA LEU A 93 13.52 -19.24 21.36
C LEU A 93 14.41 -18.60 22.44
N SER A 94 14.93 -17.40 22.20
CA SER A 94 15.75 -16.68 23.19
C SER A 94 15.00 -16.28 24.46
N LEU A 95 13.65 -16.29 24.45
CA LEU A 95 12.81 -15.97 25.60
C LEU A 95 12.54 -17.17 26.51
N LYS A 96 13.05 -18.37 26.17
CA LYS A 96 12.84 -19.59 26.97
C LYS A 96 13.41 -19.39 28.38
N PRO A 97 12.62 -19.63 29.45
CA PRO A 97 13.16 -19.59 30.80
C PRO A 97 14.27 -20.64 30.89
N GLY A 98 15.48 -20.20 31.25
CA GLY A 98 16.59 -21.11 31.43
C GLY A 98 16.32 -22.00 32.64
N LYS A 99 16.58 -23.30 32.54
CA LYS A 99 16.75 -24.12 33.73
C LYS A 99 18.18 -23.91 34.23
N GLU A 100 18.34 -23.64 35.52
CA GLU A 100 19.63 -23.75 36.19
C GLU A 100 20.04 -25.24 36.17
N GLY A 101 20.76 -25.63 35.13
CA GLY A 101 21.33 -26.96 34.96
C GLY A 101 22.84 -26.89 35.16
N VAL A 102 23.38 -27.89 35.84
CA VAL A 102 24.79 -28.00 36.24
C VAL A 102 25.69 -27.99 35.00
N ASP A 103 26.24 -26.81 34.68
CA ASP A 103 27.32 -26.66 33.70
C ASP A 103 28.50 -27.53 34.16
N ASN A 104 28.97 -28.42 33.27
CA ASN A 104 30.31 -28.97 33.39
C ASN A 104 31.25 -28.02 32.62
N PRO A 105 31.96 -27.10 33.28
CA PRO A 105 32.80 -26.08 32.62
C PRO A 105 33.99 -26.65 31.85
N PHE A 106 34.19 -27.97 31.84
CA PHE A 106 35.32 -28.65 31.20
C PHE A 106 34.91 -29.65 30.10
N GLY A 107 33.61 -29.76 29.76
CA GLY A 107 33.13 -30.63 28.67
C GLY A 107 32.64 -29.84 27.46
N GLU A 108 32.92 -30.33 26.24
CA GLU A 108 32.35 -29.79 25.00
C GLU A 108 30.81 -29.91 25.05
N GLN A 109 30.13 -28.78 24.98
CA GLN A 109 28.67 -28.75 25.06
C GLN A 109 28.04 -29.06 23.70
N PRO A 110 26.81 -29.60 23.65
CA PRO A 110 26.08 -29.79 22.40
C PRO A 110 25.98 -28.50 21.56
N SER A 111 25.91 -27.34 22.20
CA SER A 111 25.91 -26.02 21.56
C SER A 111 27.21 -25.73 20.79
N ASP A 112 28.36 -26.12 21.34
CA ASP A 112 29.67 -25.91 20.74
C ASP A 112 29.83 -26.75 19.46
N ARG A 113 29.25 -27.96 19.47
CA ARG A 113 29.20 -28.83 18.29
C ARG A 113 28.33 -28.25 17.17
N LEU A 114 27.16 -27.71 17.51
CA LEU A 114 26.29 -27.07 16.53
C LEU A 114 26.94 -25.81 15.95
N GLN A 115 27.61 -25.01 16.79
CA GLN A 115 28.36 -23.84 16.36
C GLN A 115 29.47 -24.23 15.37
N SER A 116 30.30 -25.20 15.75
CA SER A 116 31.41 -25.68 14.91
C SER A 116 30.92 -26.28 13.59
N LEU A 117 29.81 -27.02 13.62
CA LEU A 117 29.15 -27.56 12.43
C LEU A 117 28.72 -26.44 11.48
N LEU A 118 28.06 -25.39 12.01
CA LEU A 118 27.56 -24.28 11.20
C LEU A 118 28.70 -23.42 10.63
N GLU A 119 29.77 -23.19 11.39
CA GLU A 119 30.94 -22.42 10.94
C GLU A 119 31.67 -23.08 9.77
N SER A 120 31.73 -24.40 9.76
CA SER A 120 32.36 -25.22 8.72
C SER A 120 31.37 -25.80 7.70
N PHE A 121 30.08 -25.43 7.80
CA PHE A 121 29.02 -26.07 7.02
C PHE A 121 29.21 -25.86 5.52
N SER A 122 29.19 -26.96 4.78
CA SER A 122 29.16 -26.99 3.33
C SER A 122 27.99 -27.87 2.87
N PRO A 123 27.09 -27.38 1.99
CA PRO A 123 25.97 -28.18 1.49
C PRO A 123 26.45 -29.46 0.80
N SER A 124 25.74 -30.57 1.02
CA SER A 124 25.90 -31.78 0.22
C SER A 124 25.51 -31.51 -1.24
N PRO A 125 25.95 -32.33 -2.24
CA PRO A 125 25.53 -32.17 -3.63
C PRO A 125 24.01 -32.14 -3.83
N GLU A 126 23.29 -32.92 -3.03
CA GLU A 126 21.82 -33.00 -3.01
C GLU A 126 21.21 -31.69 -2.51
N LEU A 127 21.67 -31.17 -1.36
CA LEU A 127 21.22 -29.89 -0.83
C LEU A 127 21.59 -28.74 -1.76
N GLN A 128 22.78 -28.76 -2.36
CA GLN A 128 23.24 -27.78 -3.34
C GLN A 128 22.33 -27.74 -4.58
N THR A 129 21.87 -28.91 -5.03
CA THR A 129 20.90 -29.02 -6.14
C THR A 129 19.58 -28.36 -5.76
N LYS A 130 19.05 -28.64 -4.56
CA LYS A 130 17.82 -28.01 -4.06
C LYS A 130 17.96 -26.50 -3.88
N LEU A 131 19.09 -26.02 -3.34
CA LEU A 131 19.40 -24.59 -3.21
C LEU A 131 19.48 -23.88 -4.57
N THR A 132 19.98 -24.59 -5.60
CA THR A 132 20.06 -24.07 -6.97
C THR A 132 18.68 -24.01 -7.61
N ALA A 133 17.87 -25.07 -7.49
CA ALA A 133 16.47 -25.08 -7.95
C ALA A 133 15.63 -23.99 -7.25
N ALA A 134 15.88 -23.77 -5.97
CA ALA A 134 15.30 -22.69 -5.17
C ALA A 134 15.81 -21.29 -5.53
N GLY A 135 16.85 -21.17 -6.35
CA GLY A 135 17.42 -19.89 -6.79
C GLY A 135 18.15 -19.10 -5.69
N ILE A 136 18.56 -19.76 -4.60
CA ILE A 136 19.22 -19.13 -3.44
C ILE A 136 20.66 -19.62 -3.20
N ALA A 137 21.16 -20.58 -3.98
CA ALA A 137 22.52 -21.10 -3.86
C ALA A 137 23.61 -20.01 -3.77
N VAL A 138 23.50 -18.95 -4.58
CA VAL A 138 24.51 -17.88 -4.65
C VAL A 138 24.55 -16.98 -3.40
N VAL A 139 23.50 -16.97 -2.58
CA VAL A 139 23.44 -16.19 -1.32
C VAL A 139 23.51 -17.06 -0.08
N PHE A 140 23.45 -18.38 -0.23
CA PHE A 140 23.32 -19.32 0.89
C PHE A 140 24.38 -19.10 1.97
N ASN A 141 25.67 -19.10 1.61
CA ASN A 141 26.76 -18.91 2.59
C ASN A 141 26.70 -17.55 3.28
N GLN A 142 26.36 -16.48 2.54
CA GLN A 142 26.20 -15.15 3.12
C GLN A 142 25.05 -15.14 4.15
N SER A 143 23.93 -15.79 3.82
CA SER A 143 22.76 -15.88 4.69
C SER A 143 23.02 -16.72 5.93
N LEU A 144 23.71 -17.85 5.79
CA LEU A 144 24.18 -18.66 6.90
C LEU A 144 25.03 -17.83 7.87
N GLN A 145 26.04 -17.12 7.35
CA GLN A 145 26.92 -16.28 8.15
C GLN A 145 26.17 -15.14 8.85
N ALA A 146 25.19 -14.53 8.19
CA ALA A 146 24.36 -13.49 8.80
C ALA A 146 23.53 -14.02 9.98
N VAL A 147 22.99 -15.24 9.88
CA VAL A 147 22.21 -15.86 10.95
C VAL A 147 23.10 -16.21 12.15
N ILE A 148 24.22 -16.90 11.93
CA ILE A 148 25.06 -17.37 13.05
C ILE A 148 25.81 -16.26 13.78
N ARG A 149 25.98 -15.08 13.15
CA ARG A 149 26.54 -13.88 13.80
C ARG A 149 25.48 -13.03 14.51
N SER A 150 24.21 -13.42 14.43
CA SER A 150 23.14 -12.63 15.00
C SER A 150 23.02 -12.82 16.51
N GLN A 151 22.69 -11.74 17.23
CA GLN A 151 22.42 -11.82 18.66
C GLN A 151 21.28 -12.80 18.99
N ALA A 152 20.25 -12.86 18.14
CA ALA A 152 19.11 -13.76 18.31
C ALA A 152 19.54 -15.22 18.32
N TYR A 153 20.42 -15.62 17.40
CA TYR A 153 20.97 -16.96 17.34
C TYR A 153 21.79 -17.30 18.61
N HIS A 154 22.72 -16.43 19.01
CA HIS A 154 23.55 -16.69 20.20
C HIS A 154 22.72 -16.81 21.48
N GLN A 155 21.70 -15.97 21.66
CA GLN A 155 20.82 -16.06 22.81
C GLN A 155 19.95 -17.33 22.78
N ALA A 156 19.43 -17.71 21.62
CA ALA A 156 18.68 -18.96 21.46
C ALA A 156 19.55 -20.20 21.74
N LEU A 157 20.83 -20.16 21.32
CA LEU A 157 21.81 -21.22 21.57
C LEU A 157 22.05 -21.43 23.06
N ILE A 158 22.26 -20.35 23.82
CA ILE A 158 22.44 -20.39 25.28
C ILE A 158 21.20 -20.97 25.97
N LYS A 159 19.99 -20.63 25.50
CA LYS A 159 18.73 -21.06 26.12
C LYS A 159 18.27 -22.47 25.74
N SER A 160 18.91 -23.10 24.76
CA SER A 160 18.50 -24.41 24.22
C SER A 160 19.46 -25.56 24.61
N SER A 161 20.21 -25.40 25.70
CA SER A 161 21.23 -26.37 26.17
C SER A 161 20.70 -27.79 26.38
N ASP A 162 19.44 -27.95 26.77
CA ASP A 162 18.82 -29.26 27.07
C ASP A 162 18.40 -30.06 25.82
N SER A 163 18.08 -29.39 24.70
CA SER A 163 17.67 -30.02 23.43
C SER A 163 17.84 -29.06 22.26
N LEU A 164 18.68 -29.47 21.30
CA LEU A 164 18.99 -28.67 20.11
C LEU A 164 18.06 -28.95 18.93
N THR A 165 17.12 -29.89 19.05
CA THR A 165 16.19 -30.27 17.97
C THR A 165 15.37 -29.08 17.49
N GLU A 166 14.71 -28.37 18.42
CA GLU A 166 13.93 -27.15 18.12
C GLU A 166 14.81 -26.06 17.50
N LEU A 167 16.01 -25.85 18.08
CA LEU A 167 16.94 -24.83 17.62
C LEU A 167 17.46 -25.12 16.21
N ARG A 168 17.81 -26.37 15.87
CA ARG A 168 18.30 -26.75 14.54
C ARG A 168 17.28 -26.45 13.45
N SER A 169 16.01 -26.78 13.69
CA SER A 169 14.91 -26.46 12.78
C SER A 169 14.71 -24.96 12.63
N ALA A 170 14.75 -24.21 13.73
CA ALA A 170 14.61 -22.75 13.70
C ALA A 170 15.80 -22.07 12.98
N VAL A 171 17.02 -22.59 13.15
CA VAL A 171 18.20 -22.13 12.43
C VAL A 171 18.07 -22.41 10.94
N ALA A 172 17.63 -23.61 10.54
CA ALA A 172 17.41 -23.92 9.14
C ALA A 172 16.39 -22.97 8.50
N ARG A 173 15.23 -22.76 9.13
CA ARG A 173 14.21 -21.79 8.67
C ARG A 173 14.78 -20.37 8.61
N ALA A 174 15.54 -19.94 9.61
CA ALA A 174 16.15 -18.62 9.64
C ALA A 174 17.16 -18.41 8.50
N ILE A 175 17.99 -19.41 8.19
CA ILE A 175 18.96 -19.35 7.08
C ILE A 175 18.24 -19.22 5.73
N ILE A 176 17.20 -20.03 5.51
CA ILE A 176 16.43 -19.98 4.27
C ILE A 176 15.66 -18.66 4.15
N ALA A 177 15.00 -18.21 5.22
CA ALA A 177 14.34 -16.90 5.26
C ALA A 177 15.33 -15.75 5.00
N GLN A 178 16.52 -15.80 5.60
CA GLN A 178 17.57 -14.82 5.34
C GLN A 178 18.04 -14.84 3.88
N ALA A 179 18.12 -16.02 3.26
CA ALA A 179 18.44 -16.14 1.82
C ALA A 179 17.36 -15.51 0.93
N MET A 180 16.09 -15.65 1.29
CA MET A 180 14.97 -14.98 0.63
C MET A 180 15.03 -13.45 0.81
N VAL A 181 15.48 -12.95 1.95
CA VAL A 181 15.71 -11.50 2.17
C VAL A 181 16.84 -10.99 1.29
N GLU A 182 17.98 -11.69 1.26
CA GLU A 182 19.16 -11.28 0.49
C GLU A 182 18.92 -11.30 -1.03
N ILE A 183 18.19 -12.29 -1.54
CA ILE A 183 17.89 -12.36 -2.98
C ILE A 183 16.88 -11.28 -3.41
N ARG A 184 15.91 -10.93 -2.55
CA ARG A 184 14.98 -9.82 -2.77
C ARG A 184 15.70 -8.47 -2.78
N ARG A 185 16.70 -8.26 -1.90
CA ARG A 185 17.55 -7.05 -1.92
C ARG A 185 18.29 -6.89 -3.24
N LYS A 186 18.66 -8.01 -3.88
CA LYS A 186 19.25 -8.03 -5.23
C LYS A 186 18.21 -7.86 -6.35
N LYS A 187 16.95 -7.54 -6.04
CA LYS A 187 15.81 -7.40 -6.99
C LYS A 187 15.61 -8.66 -7.86
N LYS A 188 15.92 -9.84 -7.32
CA LYS A 188 15.67 -11.14 -7.97
C LYS A 188 14.47 -11.82 -7.31
N TYR A 189 13.69 -12.54 -8.12
CA TYR A 189 12.48 -13.25 -7.70
C TYR A 189 12.61 -14.75 -7.98
N PRO A 190 13.35 -15.49 -7.15
CA PRO A 190 13.56 -16.92 -7.37
C PRO A 190 12.32 -17.74 -6.99
N THR A 191 12.27 -18.99 -7.49
CA THR A 191 11.15 -19.93 -7.32
C THR A 191 10.73 -20.14 -5.87
N ILE A 192 11.68 -20.16 -4.92
CA ILE A 192 11.38 -20.34 -3.49
C ILE A 192 10.46 -19.27 -2.90
N LEU A 193 10.30 -18.10 -3.54
CA LEU A 193 9.38 -17.06 -3.08
C LEU A 193 7.91 -17.38 -3.37
N ILE A 194 7.63 -18.32 -4.29
CA ILE A 194 6.29 -18.64 -4.77
C ILE A 194 5.94 -20.13 -4.66
N ASP A 195 6.91 -20.97 -4.32
CA ASP A 195 6.78 -22.42 -4.19
C ASP A 195 7.02 -22.85 -2.74
N ALA A 196 5.92 -23.07 -2.00
CA ALA A 196 5.95 -23.45 -0.60
C ALA A 196 6.53 -24.86 -0.40
N ASP A 197 6.21 -25.80 -1.29
CA ASP A 197 6.70 -27.17 -1.21
C ASP A 197 8.22 -27.20 -1.41
N LEU A 198 8.75 -26.44 -2.38
CA LEU A 198 10.19 -26.31 -2.59
C LEU A 198 10.88 -25.66 -1.38
N ARG A 199 10.28 -24.61 -0.80
CA ARG A 199 10.78 -23.97 0.42
C ARG A 199 10.88 -24.97 1.56
N ASP A 200 9.82 -25.73 1.81
CA ASP A 200 9.75 -26.65 2.94
C ASP A 200 10.69 -27.85 2.74
N ASN A 201 10.79 -28.38 1.52
CA ASN A 201 11.76 -29.40 1.15
C ASN A 201 13.23 -28.96 1.34
N VAL A 202 13.55 -27.70 1.04
CA VAL A 202 14.89 -27.13 1.25
C VAL A 202 15.18 -26.98 2.74
N VAL A 203 14.22 -26.46 3.52
CA VAL A 203 14.34 -26.32 4.97
C VAL A 203 14.51 -27.67 5.65
N GLU A 204 13.73 -28.68 5.26
CA GLU A 204 13.84 -30.03 5.78
C GLU A 204 15.22 -30.63 5.48
N SER A 205 15.68 -30.51 4.23
CA SER A 205 17.01 -31.00 3.83
C SER A 205 18.14 -30.34 4.62
N LEU A 206 18.04 -29.03 4.87
CA LEU A 206 18.99 -28.32 5.71
C LEU A 206 18.89 -28.75 7.17
N SER A 207 17.68 -28.93 7.70
CA SER A 207 17.46 -29.39 9.09
C SER A 207 18.06 -30.77 9.33
N LEU A 208 17.87 -31.70 8.39
CA LEU A 208 18.50 -33.03 8.39
C LEU A 208 20.03 -32.92 8.36
N ALA A 209 20.58 -32.05 7.51
CA ALA A 209 22.02 -31.82 7.42
C ALA A 209 22.62 -31.22 8.71
N LEU A 210 21.81 -30.52 9.53
CA LEU A 210 22.20 -30.02 10.84
C LEU A 210 22.05 -31.07 11.97
N GLY A 211 21.75 -32.32 11.63
CA GLY A 211 21.65 -33.44 12.57
C GLY A 211 20.30 -33.50 13.31
N ASN A 212 19.23 -32.96 12.73
CA ASN A 212 17.88 -33.17 13.24
C ASN A 212 17.23 -34.40 12.58
N VAL A 213 16.46 -35.19 13.36
CA VAL A 213 15.76 -36.40 12.90
C VAL A 213 14.23 -36.28 13.06
N GLN A 214 13.74 -35.21 13.71
CA GLN A 214 12.31 -34.96 13.92
C GLN A 214 11.90 -33.59 13.35
N SER A 215 11.00 -33.62 12.37
CA SER A 215 10.38 -32.44 11.75
C SER A 215 9.21 -31.97 12.60
N GLY A 216 9.41 -30.93 13.42
CA GLY A 216 8.34 -30.31 14.20
C GLY A 216 8.80 -29.10 15.02
N LEU A 217 7.91 -28.11 15.19
CA LEU A 217 8.06 -27.09 16.23
C LEU A 217 7.70 -27.72 17.59
N GLY A 218 8.45 -27.39 18.64
CA GLY A 218 8.03 -27.74 19.99
C GLY A 218 6.88 -26.86 20.48
N ASP A 219 6.01 -27.43 21.33
CA ASP A 219 4.84 -26.77 21.94
C ASP A 219 5.15 -25.38 22.54
N TRP A 220 6.38 -25.20 23.01
CA TRP A 220 6.83 -23.97 23.64
C TRP A 220 6.96 -22.79 22.65
N VAL A 221 7.29 -23.04 21.38
CA VAL A 221 7.47 -21.99 20.36
C VAL A 221 6.12 -21.57 19.77
N VAL A 222 5.17 -22.51 19.64
CA VAL A 222 3.86 -22.29 19.02
C VAL A 222 3.07 -21.19 19.71
N LYS A 223 2.97 -21.22 21.05
CA LYS A 223 2.15 -20.26 21.81
C LYS A 223 2.65 -18.80 21.71
N PRO A 224 3.94 -18.50 21.93
CA PRO A 224 4.46 -17.14 21.76
C PRO A 224 4.41 -16.66 20.31
N LEU A 225 4.62 -17.52 19.30
CA LEU A 225 4.49 -17.15 17.89
C LEU A 225 3.09 -16.59 17.60
N ILE A 226 2.04 -17.28 18.05
CA ILE A 226 0.65 -16.84 17.87
C ILE A 226 0.37 -15.56 18.67
N ALA A 227 0.82 -15.50 19.93
CA ALA A 227 0.53 -14.36 20.81
C ALA A 227 1.28 -13.07 20.43
N LEU A 228 2.47 -13.19 19.83
CA LEU A 228 3.32 -12.06 19.43
C LEU A 228 3.22 -11.73 17.94
N ALA A 229 2.52 -12.55 17.14
CA ALA A 229 2.17 -12.20 15.78
C ALA A 229 1.24 -10.98 15.82
N GLN A 230 1.77 -9.81 15.43
CA GLN A 230 0.92 -8.65 15.18
C GLN A 230 -0.11 -9.05 14.11
N PRO A 231 -1.41 -8.78 14.28
CA PRO A 231 -2.39 -9.04 13.24
C PRO A 231 -2.04 -8.17 12.03
N ILE A 232 -1.53 -8.83 10.98
CA ILE A 232 -1.18 -8.16 9.73
C ILE A 232 -2.44 -8.04 8.90
N GLY A 233 -2.65 -6.85 8.33
CA GLY A 233 -3.81 -6.51 7.50
C GLY A 233 -4.16 -7.52 6.40
N THR A 234 -3.24 -8.34 5.88
CA THR A 234 -3.55 -9.38 4.87
C THR A 234 -4.57 -10.42 5.35
N TYR A 235 -4.61 -10.71 6.65
CA TYR A 235 -5.49 -11.73 7.20
C TYR A 235 -6.82 -11.17 7.69
N ILE A 236 -6.79 -9.98 8.29
CA ILE A 236 -7.98 -9.14 8.46
C ILE A 236 -8.66 -8.94 7.09
N VAL A 237 -7.89 -8.75 6.01
CA VAL A 237 -8.42 -8.68 4.64
C VAL A 237 -9.03 -9.99 4.16
N GLN A 238 -8.56 -11.18 4.56
CA GLN A 238 -9.21 -12.46 4.23
C GLN A 238 -10.50 -12.70 5.04
N ARG A 239 -10.49 -12.40 6.35
CA ARG A 239 -11.64 -12.56 7.26
C ARG A 239 -12.63 -11.39 7.25
N GLN A 240 -12.27 -10.29 6.61
CA GLN A 240 -13.09 -9.09 6.41
C GLN A 240 -13.01 -8.65 4.94
N ARG A 241 -12.97 -9.60 3.98
CA ARG A 241 -12.95 -9.32 2.54
C ARG A 241 -14.11 -8.40 2.16
N GLY A 242 -15.29 -8.64 2.71
CA GLY A 242 -16.45 -7.79 2.48
C GLY A 242 -16.25 -6.34 2.96
N VAL A 243 -15.80 -6.14 4.21
CA VAL A 243 -15.58 -4.81 4.79
C VAL A 243 -14.42 -4.07 4.11
N SER A 244 -13.31 -4.77 3.81
CA SER A 244 -12.13 -4.20 3.14
C SER A 244 -12.42 -3.83 1.69
N THR A 245 -13.16 -4.67 0.97
CA THR A 245 -13.60 -4.36 -0.40
C THR A 245 -14.57 -3.18 -0.38
N ASN A 246 -15.51 -3.12 0.57
CA ASN A 246 -16.43 -1.99 0.69
C ASN A 246 -15.73 -0.65 1.01
N ALA A 247 -14.60 -0.69 1.74
CA ALA A 247 -13.84 0.50 2.11
C ALA A 247 -12.89 1.01 0.99
N VAL A 248 -12.31 0.11 0.18
CA VAL A 248 -11.28 0.45 -0.82
C VAL A 248 -11.82 0.44 -2.26
N SER A 249 -12.85 -0.37 -2.56
CA SER A 249 -13.38 -0.57 -3.91
C SER A 249 -13.97 0.67 -4.57
N PRO A 250 -14.68 1.61 -3.88
CA PRO A 250 -15.30 2.72 -4.58
C PRO A 250 -14.27 3.68 -5.20
N LEU A 251 -13.21 4.02 -4.47
CA LEU A 251 -12.18 4.95 -4.94
C LEU A 251 -11.46 4.45 -6.19
N LEU A 252 -10.94 3.22 -6.13
CA LEU A 252 -10.25 2.59 -7.28
C LEU A 252 -11.24 2.26 -8.40
N GLY A 253 -12.44 1.82 -8.04
CA GLY A 253 -13.52 1.52 -8.98
C GLY A 253 -13.92 2.74 -9.80
N ASP A 254 -14.06 3.90 -9.19
CA ASP A 254 -14.44 5.14 -9.86
C ASP A 254 -13.37 5.63 -10.84
N VAL A 255 -12.09 5.49 -10.46
CA VAL A 255 -10.98 5.80 -11.38
C VAL A 255 -11.02 4.87 -12.59
N LEU A 256 -11.20 3.56 -12.39
CA LEU A 256 -11.31 2.60 -13.49
C LEU A 256 -12.56 2.85 -14.35
N LEU A 257 -13.69 3.17 -13.73
CA LEU A 257 -14.93 3.51 -14.42
C LEU A 257 -14.74 4.78 -15.26
N TYR A 258 -14.12 5.82 -14.70
CA TYR A 258 -13.86 7.05 -15.42
C TYR A 258 -12.93 6.82 -16.63
N GLN A 259 -11.81 6.13 -16.42
CA GLN A 259 -10.84 5.88 -17.49
C GLN A 259 -11.42 5.05 -18.65
N THR A 260 -12.43 4.20 -18.38
CA THR A 260 -13.04 3.35 -19.42
C THR A 260 -14.36 3.89 -19.97
N ARG A 261 -15.14 4.62 -19.17
CA ARG A 261 -16.53 5.05 -19.46
C ARG A 261 -16.87 6.42 -18.86
N GLY A 262 -15.90 7.33 -18.81
CA GLY A 262 -16.03 8.66 -18.18
C GLY A 262 -16.92 9.67 -18.92
N GLU A 263 -17.42 9.35 -20.12
CA GLU A 263 -18.23 10.26 -20.93
C GLU A 263 -19.48 10.78 -20.19
N GLN A 264 -20.18 9.90 -19.47
CA GLN A 264 -21.38 10.30 -18.72
C GLN A 264 -21.04 11.25 -17.56
N ILE A 265 -19.88 11.07 -16.93
CA ILE A 265 -19.40 11.96 -15.85
C ILE A 265 -19.06 13.34 -16.44
N ARG A 266 -18.35 13.38 -17.58
CA ARG A 266 -18.06 14.63 -18.28
C ARG A 266 -19.33 15.32 -18.77
N ALA A 267 -20.32 14.58 -19.27
CA ALA A 267 -21.61 15.12 -19.68
C ALA A 267 -22.37 15.75 -18.49
N PHE A 268 -22.37 15.10 -17.33
CA PHE A 268 -22.96 15.64 -16.11
C PHE A 268 -22.30 16.96 -15.68
N ILE A 269 -20.97 17.03 -15.67
CA ILE A 269 -20.22 18.25 -15.36
C ILE A 269 -20.53 19.36 -16.37
N ARG A 270 -20.57 19.03 -17.66
CA ARG A 270 -20.91 19.95 -18.75
C ARG A 270 -22.32 20.54 -18.59
N GLU A 271 -23.30 19.73 -18.21
CA GLU A 271 -24.67 20.20 -17.98
C GLU A 271 -24.76 21.19 -16.82
N LEU A 272 -24.03 20.95 -15.73
CA LEU A 272 -23.93 21.91 -14.62
C LEU A 272 -23.25 23.21 -15.06
N ILE A 273 -22.17 23.12 -15.84
CA ILE A 273 -21.50 24.29 -16.41
C ILE A 273 -22.49 25.09 -17.27
N ALA A 274 -23.25 24.45 -18.16
CA ALA A 274 -24.21 25.11 -19.04
C ALA A 274 -25.35 25.85 -18.29
N GLN A 275 -25.72 25.39 -17.11
CA GLN A 275 -26.75 26.01 -16.27
C GLN A 275 -26.21 27.12 -15.35
N ALA A 276 -24.88 27.18 -15.15
CA ALA A 276 -24.24 28.16 -14.30
C ALA A 276 -24.21 29.56 -14.92
N LYS A 277 -24.29 30.60 -14.09
CA LYS A 277 -24.12 31.97 -14.57
C LYS A 277 -22.63 32.27 -14.79
N PRO A 278 -22.22 32.76 -15.97
CA PRO A 278 -20.83 33.12 -16.23
C PRO A 278 -20.40 34.37 -15.42
N PRO A 279 -19.10 34.53 -15.13
CA PRO A 279 -18.03 33.58 -15.40
C PRO A 279 -18.06 32.37 -14.45
N VAL A 280 -17.56 31.22 -14.93
CA VAL A 280 -17.50 29.95 -14.19
C VAL A 280 -16.06 29.64 -13.80
N VAL A 281 -15.87 29.22 -12.54
CA VAL A 281 -14.62 28.67 -12.02
C VAL A 281 -14.87 27.21 -11.65
N LEU A 282 -14.04 26.29 -12.15
CA LEU A 282 -14.06 24.89 -11.73
C LEU A 282 -13.07 24.69 -10.60
N LEU A 283 -13.57 24.48 -9.38
CA LEU A 283 -12.76 24.07 -8.24
C LEU A 283 -12.84 22.56 -8.08
N THR A 284 -11.73 21.87 -8.31
CA THR A 284 -11.73 20.43 -8.50
C THR A 284 -10.79 19.72 -7.54
N HIS A 285 -11.14 18.49 -7.20
CA HIS A 285 -10.35 17.65 -6.30
C HIS A 285 -10.12 16.26 -6.88
N SER A 286 -8.90 15.74 -6.78
CA SER A 286 -8.59 14.35 -7.14
C SER A 286 -9.05 14.01 -8.58
N LEU A 287 -9.73 12.88 -8.80
CA LEU A 287 -10.32 12.48 -10.09
C LEU A 287 -11.27 13.52 -10.73
N GLY A 288 -11.80 14.49 -9.98
CA GLY A 288 -12.65 15.56 -10.49
C GLY A 288 -11.83 16.55 -11.30
N GLY A 289 -10.55 16.70 -10.95
CA GLY A 289 -9.59 17.44 -11.75
C GLY A 289 -9.32 16.76 -13.08
N ILE A 290 -9.15 15.42 -13.11
CA ILE A 290 -9.03 14.67 -14.36
C ILE A 290 -10.28 14.88 -15.22
N ALA A 291 -11.47 14.72 -14.62
CA ALA A 291 -12.73 14.84 -15.33
C ALA A 291 -12.92 16.22 -15.99
N CYS A 292 -12.57 17.28 -15.27
CA CYS A 292 -12.64 18.65 -15.79
C CYS A 292 -11.56 18.95 -16.83
N VAL A 293 -10.31 18.47 -16.65
CA VAL A 293 -9.26 18.62 -17.67
C VAL A 293 -9.70 17.95 -18.97
N ASP A 294 -10.14 16.69 -18.92
CA ASP A 294 -10.58 15.98 -20.12
C ASP A 294 -11.75 16.68 -20.82
N LEU A 295 -12.72 17.19 -20.06
CA LEU A 295 -13.84 17.94 -20.61
C LEU A 295 -13.38 19.24 -21.29
N LEU A 296 -12.49 20.00 -20.65
CA LEU A 296 -11.99 21.28 -21.16
C LEU A 296 -11.00 21.14 -22.32
N VAL A 297 -10.37 19.97 -22.50
CA VAL A 297 -9.63 19.65 -23.72
C VAL A 297 -10.58 19.32 -24.86
N GLN A 298 -11.63 18.55 -24.59
CA GLN A 298 -12.56 18.05 -25.62
C GLN A 298 -13.55 19.11 -26.10
N GLN A 299 -13.86 20.10 -25.28
CA GLN A 299 -14.94 21.07 -25.55
C GLN A 299 -14.53 22.50 -25.21
N ASP A 300 -14.83 23.40 -26.14
CA ASP A 300 -14.76 24.83 -25.90
C ASP A 300 -15.92 25.26 -24.99
N LEU A 301 -15.60 25.46 -23.72
CA LEU A 301 -16.50 25.98 -22.69
C LEU A 301 -16.02 27.36 -22.26
N SER A 302 -16.05 28.33 -23.17
CA SER A 302 -15.53 29.70 -23.01
C SER A 302 -16.01 30.47 -21.76
N GLN A 303 -17.12 30.05 -21.15
CA GLN A 303 -17.62 30.59 -19.88
C GLN A 303 -16.82 30.14 -18.65
N VAL A 304 -16.08 29.02 -18.76
CA VAL A 304 -15.13 28.58 -17.75
C VAL A 304 -13.85 29.38 -17.95
N VAL A 305 -13.56 30.28 -17.02
CA VAL A 305 -12.41 31.20 -17.12
C VAL A 305 -11.21 30.76 -16.30
N GLN A 306 -11.42 29.84 -15.36
CA GLN A 306 -10.38 29.33 -14.46
C GLN A 306 -10.67 27.88 -14.09
N LEU A 307 -9.66 27.03 -14.24
CA LEU A 307 -9.59 25.70 -13.65
C LEU A 307 -8.68 25.74 -12.41
N VAL A 308 -9.16 25.22 -11.30
CA VAL A 308 -8.37 24.96 -10.10
C VAL A 308 -8.38 23.47 -9.83
N THR A 309 -7.22 22.83 -9.90
CA THR A 309 -7.03 21.43 -9.49
C THR A 309 -6.34 21.35 -8.15
N VAL A 310 -6.86 20.53 -7.26
CA VAL A 310 -6.29 20.27 -5.94
C VAL A 310 -6.08 18.77 -5.79
N GLY A 311 -4.83 18.35 -5.54
CA GLY A 311 -4.51 16.93 -5.40
C GLY A 311 -4.85 16.09 -6.64
N SER A 312 -4.68 16.63 -7.86
CA SER A 312 -5.10 15.98 -9.11
C SER A 312 -3.99 15.13 -9.74
N GLN A 313 -4.40 14.05 -10.41
CA GLN A 313 -3.51 13.16 -11.18
C GLN A 313 -3.42 13.52 -12.67
N ALA A 314 -4.16 14.54 -13.14
CA ALA A 314 -4.24 14.87 -14.57
C ALA A 314 -2.88 15.09 -15.25
N PRO A 315 -1.90 15.81 -14.65
CA PRO A 315 -0.56 15.94 -15.25
C PRO A 315 0.16 14.61 -15.45
N PHE A 316 0.11 13.73 -14.45
CA PHE A 316 0.74 12.42 -14.53
C PHE A 316 0.08 11.52 -15.57
N LEU A 317 -1.26 11.54 -15.63
CA LEU A 317 -1.98 10.79 -16.67
C LEU A 317 -1.61 11.25 -18.07
N TYR A 318 -1.41 12.55 -18.29
CA TYR A 318 -0.90 13.04 -19.58
C TYR A 318 0.54 12.54 -19.84
N GLU A 319 1.43 12.63 -18.86
CA GLU A 319 2.83 12.20 -18.97
C GLU A 319 2.98 10.73 -19.38
N ILE A 320 2.14 9.85 -18.82
CA ILE A 320 2.15 8.42 -19.14
C ILE A 320 1.25 8.04 -20.32
N ASN A 321 0.72 9.04 -21.06
CA ASN A 321 -0.19 8.86 -22.19
C ASN A 321 -1.49 8.11 -21.85
N ALA A 322 -2.04 8.36 -20.66
CA ALA A 322 -3.27 7.77 -20.14
C ALA A 322 -4.40 8.80 -19.90
N LEU A 323 -4.19 10.08 -20.19
CA LEU A 323 -5.25 11.10 -20.15
C LEU A 323 -6.20 10.87 -21.34
N SER A 324 -7.50 10.72 -21.07
CA SER A 324 -8.44 10.24 -22.10
C SER A 324 -8.63 11.23 -23.25
N SER A 325 -8.44 12.52 -23.01
CA SER A 325 -8.69 13.59 -23.98
C SER A 325 -7.47 14.00 -24.81
N LEU A 326 -6.26 13.67 -24.37
CA LEU A 326 -5.03 14.25 -24.91
C LEU A 326 -3.87 13.26 -24.87
N GLU A 327 -3.32 12.95 -26.03
CA GLU A 327 -2.11 12.16 -26.15
C GLU A 327 -0.87 12.96 -25.73
N PHE A 328 0.11 12.28 -25.15
CA PHE A 328 1.38 12.89 -24.77
C PHE A 328 2.08 13.56 -25.97
N GLY A 329 2.50 14.80 -25.78
CA GLY A 329 3.13 15.63 -26.81
C GLY A 329 2.16 16.55 -27.55
N GLN A 330 0.85 16.35 -27.41
CA GLN A 330 -0.15 17.29 -27.92
C GLN A 330 -0.30 18.48 -26.97
N PRO A 331 -0.33 19.73 -27.48
CA PRO A 331 -0.55 20.89 -26.64
C PRO A 331 -2.00 20.95 -26.15
N LEU A 332 -2.22 21.63 -25.03
CA LEU A 332 -3.57 22.02 -24.63
C LEU A 332 -4.19 22.92 -25.71
N PRO A 333 -5.50 22.81 -25.97
CA PRO A 333 -6.15 23.64 -26.97
C PRO A 333 -6.15 25.12 -26.58
N ALA A 334 -6.19 26.01 -27.57
CA ALA A 334 -6.12 27.46 -27.34
C ALA A 334 -7.27 28.02 -26.47
N HIS A 335 -8.41 27.32 -26.40
CA HIS A 335 -9.55 27.68 -25.56
C HIS A 335 -9.42 27.19 -24.10
N PHE A 336 -8.37 26.43 -23.78
CA PHE A 336 -8.20 25.89 -22.42
C PHE A 336 -8.03 27.05 -21.41
N PRO A 337 -8.77 27.06 -20.30
CA PRO A 337 -8.75 28.17 -19.37
C PRO A 337 -7.44 28.26 -18.59
N ASN A 338 -7.22 29.39 -17.91
CA ASN A 338 -6.13 29.51 -16.95
C ASN A 338 -6.21 28.37 -15.92
N TRP A 339 -5.06 27.77 -15.62
CA TRP A 339 -5.02 26.59 -14.75
C TRP A 339 -4.11 26.83 -13.55
N LEU A 340 -4.71 26.85 -12.36
CA LEU A 340 -4.02 26.76 -11.07
C LEU A 340 -4.02 25.30 -10.61
N ASN A 341 -2.85 24.74 -10.32
CA ASN A 341 -2.71 23.41 -9.73
C ASN A 341 -2.11 23.50 -8.33
N ILE A 342 -2.75 22.89 -7.35
CA ILE A 342 -2.32 22.85 -5.95
C ILE A 342 -1.93 21.42 -5.58
N TYR A 343 -0.71 21.26 -5.06
CA TYR A 343 -0.13 19.96 -4.71
C TYR A 343 0.55 19.97 -3.34
N ASP A 344 0.72 18.79 -2.74
CA ASP A 344 1.44 18.60 -1.47
C ASP A 344 2.41 17.42 -1.64
N LEU A 345 3.68 17.57 -1.24
CA LEU A 345 4.68 16.50 -1.36
C LEU A 345 4.33 15.24 -0.55
N ARG A 346 3.48 15.36 0.46
CA ARG A 346 2.97 14.23 1.25
C ARG A 346 1.70 13.63 0.66
N ASP A 347 1.12 14.24 -0.35
CA ASP A 347 0.04 13.65 -1.14
C ASP A 347 0.61 13.00 -2.41
N PHE A 348 0.77 11.68 -2.35
CA PHE A 348 1.30 10.87 -3.46
C PHE A 348 0.37 10.78 -4.67
N LEU A 349 -0.82 11.39 -4.59
CA LEU A 349 -1.77 11.49 -5.69
C LEU A 349 -1.81 12.91 -6.30
N SER A 350 -0.96 13.82 -5.85
CA SER A 350 -0.84 15.17 -6.39
C SER A 350 0.42 15.31 -7.25
N TYR A 351 0.26 15.84 -8.47
CA TYR A 351 1.36 15.93 -9.46
C TYR A 351 1.51 17.35 -10.00
N ILE A 352 2.73 17.69 -10.40
CA ILE A 352 3.10 19.02 -10.95
C ILE A 352 2.66 19.13 -12.40
N GLY A 353 1.97 20.22 -12.76
CA GLY A 353 1.44 20.44 -14.12
C GLY A 353 2.34 21.26 -15.04
N ALA A 354 3.03 22.28 -14.52
CA ALA A 354 3.79 23.25 -15.31
C ALA A 354 4.96 22.63 -16.08
N ASN A 355 5.48 21.47 -15.63
CA ASN A 355 6.54 20.74 -16.32
C ASN A 355 6.07 20.06 -17.61
N VAL A 356 4.78 19.69 -17.68
CA VAL A 356 4.21 18.96 -18.82
C VAL A 356 3.26 19.84 -19.66
N PHE A 357 2.77 20.93 -19.08
CA PHE A 357 1.96 21.96 -19.73
C PHE A 357 2.54 23.36 -19.47
N PRO A 358 3.70 23.68 -20.08
CA PRO A 358 4.40 24.93 -19.83
C PRO A 358 3.53 26.13 -20.22
N HIS A 359 3.65 27.22 -19.45
CA HIS A 359 2.92 28.49 -19.63
C HIS A 359 1.41 28.45 -19.43
N GLN A 360 0.77 27.28 -19.42
CA GLN A 360 -0.67 27.15 -19.15
C GLN A 360 -0.97 26.92 -17.67
N VAL A 361 -0.10 26.18 -16.98
CA VAL A 361 -0.32 25.77 -15.59
C VAL A 361 0.57 26.54 -14.65
N GLN A 362 -0.04 27.04 -13.58
CA GLN A 362 0.67 27.58 -12.44
C GLN A 362 0.52 26.62 -11.26
N ASP A 363 1.63 26.00 -10.85
CA ASP A 363 1.67 25.15 -9.68
C ASP A 363 1.88 25.96 -8.38
N VAL A 364 1.18 25.56 -7.32
CA VAL A 364 1.37 26.04 -5.95
C VAL A 364 1.53 24.84 -5.02
N GLN A 365 2.70 24.74 -4.40
CA GLN A 365 2.92 23.78 -3.34
C GLN A 365 2.30 24.28 -2.03
N VAL A 366 1.60 23.39 -1.34
CA VAL A 366 1.20 23.58 0.06
C VAL A 366 1.79 22.47 0.94
N ASP A 367 1.82 22.71 2.24
CA ASP A 367 2.19 21.68 3.23
C ASP A 367 1.05 21.52 4.24
N SER A 368 0.33 20.39 4.15
CA SER A 368 -0.74 20.02 5.09
C SER A 368 -0.21 19.56 6.45
N LYS A 369 1.09 19.24 6.56
CA LYS A 369 1.72 18.55 7.70
C LYS A 369 1.06 17.21 8.05
N GLN A 370 0.30 16.63 7.14
CA GLN A 370 -0.36 15.33 7.32
C GLN A 370 0.38 14.22 6.54
N PRO A 371 0.48 12.99 7.06
CA PRO A 371 0.99 11.86 6.29
C PRO A 371 -0.09 11.32 5.34
N PHE A 372 0.34 10.69 4.23
CA PHE A 372 -0.57 9.95 3.35
C PHE A 372 -1.29 8.82 4.13
N PRO A 373 -2.60 8.57 3.90
CA PRO A 373 -3.49 9.23 2.93
C PRO A 373 -4.19 10.50 3.42
N ARG A 374 -3.97 10.94 4.67
CA ARG A 374 -4.68 12.10 5.26
C ARG A 374 -4.34 13.41 4.54
N SER A 375 -3.12 13.55 4.04
CA SER A 375 -2.68 14.70 3.21
C SER A 375 -3.61 14.97 2.02
N HIS A 376 -4.11 13.92 1.36
CA HIS A 376 -4.96 14.05 0.16
C HIS A 376 -6.29 14.79 0.44
N GLY A 377 -6.84 14.70 1.67
CA GLY A 377 -8.06 15.42 2.05
C GLY A 377 -7.82 16.74 2.79
N ALA A 378 -6.58 17.03 3.19
CA ALA A 378 -6.27 18.09 4.15
C ALA A 378 -6.25 19.51 3.54
N TYR A 379 -6.29 19.63 2.22
CA TYR A 379 -6.21 20.91 1.49
C TYR A 379 -7.23 21.95 1.96
N TRP A 380 -8.47 21.54 2.19
CA TRP A 380 -9.59 22.44 2.53
C TRP A 380 -9.44 23.11 3.89
N THR A 381 -8.65 22.52 4.79
CA THR A 381 -8.31 23.12 6.09
C THR A 381 -7.03 23.94 6.06
N ASN A 382 -6.26 23.90 4.97
CA ASN A 382 -4.98 24.56 4.86
C ASN A 382 -5.15 26.01 4.35
N PRO A 383 -4.79 27.05 5.15
CA PRO A 383 -4.92 28.45 4.74
C PRO A 383 -4.16 28.77 3.45
N ALA A 384 -3.01 28.12 3.19
CA ALA A 384 -2.23 28.35 1.98
C ALA A 384 -2.99 27.96 0.71
N THR A 385 -3.91 26.98 0.79
CA THR A 385 -4.78 26.59 -0.32
C THR A 385 -5.72 27.75 -0.68
N TRP A 386 -6.39 28.34 0.31
CA TRP A 386 -7.31 29.46 0.09
C TRP A 386 -6.60 30.73 -0.36
N ASN A 387 -5.44 31.03 0.22
CA ASN A 387 -4.59 32.14 -0.20
C ASN A 387 -4.17 32.04 -1.68
N ALA A 388 -4.06 30.81 -2.22
CA ALA A 388 -3.81 30.59 -3.64
C ALA A 388 -5.09 30.70 -4.48
N ILE A 389 -6.22 30.19 -4.00
CA ILE A 389 -7.47 30.13 -4.78
C ILE A 389 -8.12 31.51 -4.91
N ILE A 390 -8.33 32.22 -3.80
CA ILE A 390 -9.17 33.43 -3.74
C ILE A 390 -8.73 34.53 -4.74
N PRO A 391 -7.43 34.86 -4.88
CA PRO A 391 -6.99 35.89 -5.83
C PRO A 391 -7.24 35.56 -7.31
N ARG A 392 -7.54 34.30 -7.65
CA ARG A 392 -7.77 33.84 -9.02
C ARG A 392 -9.25 33.75 -9.39
N ILE A 393 -10.15 34.05 -8.45
CA ILE A 393 -11.58 34.09 -8.70
C ILE A 393 -11.97 35.49 -9.21
N PRO A 394 -12.52 35.65 -10.42
CA PRO A 394 -12.93 36.96 -10.94
C PRO A 394 -14.06 37.58 -10.11
N TYR A 395 -14.16 38.91 -10.15
CA TYR A 395 -15.21 39.72 -9.49
C TYR A 395 -16.53 39.70 -10.28
#